data_AF-A0A3D2IEC9-F1
#
_entry.id   AF-A0A3D2IEC9-F1
#
_cell.length_a   1.000
_cell.length_b   1.000
_cell.length_c   1.000
_cell.angle_alpha   90.00
_cell.angle_beta   90.00
_cell.angle_gamma   90.00
#
_symmetry.space_group_name_H-M   'P 1'
#
loop_
_entity.id
_entity.type
_entity.pdbx_description
1 polymer ?
#
loop_
_entity_poly.entity_id
_entity_poly.type
_entity_poly.pdbx_seq_one_letter_code
_entity_poly.pdbx_strand_id
1 'polypeptide(L)'
;MNSKCTMYKYTFLILPFCIGFLLNCKSTEEFTGFSYDPPNVTDTQDKKVQPQHRRVIGAGTPTVWVSNNFEGARLNDFYSVNENTYEVFIEPENAPINNSPWFAFEIWSDTSTTSWIRLNYNNGRHRYVPKITINDSTYSVEMENTLYDTISKTLTLKLQLSQDPILVSAQRVSSSETYNNWLEEMLAHNFVSQTTIGYSKLGNPIKELMIDETEHGKQVGVLILMSRQHPPEVSGYYAARYFFEEITSNSELSKQFRSQFIVKSYPLINIDGVLNGHWRHNAGGVDLNRDWTNFNQPETKAVRDALLPLLEDPLKKVYYGIDFHSTNENIFYPI
;
A
#
# COMPACT_ATOMS: atom_id res chain seq x y z
N MET A 1 -23.00 59.97 65.83
CA MET A 1 -24.38 59.48 65.70
C MET A 1 -24.66 59.15 64.24
N ASN A 2 -24.91 57.87 63.96
CA ASN A 2 -25.63 57.29 62.83
C ASN A 2 -25.81 58.06 61.50
N SER A 3 -25.20 57.46 60.46
CA SER A 3 -25.86 56.91 59.27
C SER A 3 -26.37 57.80 58.12
N LYS A 4 -26.07 57.30 56.91
CA LYS A 4 -26.73 57.40 55.59
C LYS A 4 -26.32 58.53 54.62
N CYS A 5 -25.56 58.06 53.62
CA CYS A 5 -25.91 58.01 52.19
C CYS A 5 -26.17 59.33 51.43
N THR A 6 -25.35 59.58 50.41
CA THR A 6 -25.81 60.32 49.23
C THR A 6 -25.18 59.73 47.96
N MET A 7 -26.06 59.31 47.06
CA MET A 7 -25.76 58.81 45.72
C MET A 7 -25.06 59.86 44.85
N TYR A 8 -24.06 59.44 44.09
CA TYR A 8 -23.78 60.04 42.79
C TYR A 8 -23.95 58.98 41.69
N LYS A 9 -24.88 59.28 40.78
CA LYS A 9 -25.10 58.59 39.51
C LYS A 9 -23.93 58.88 38.58
N TYR A 10 -23.28 57.85 38.06
CA TYR A 10 -22.62 57.95 36.76
C TYR A 10 -23.08 56.82 35.85
N THR A 11 -23.63 57.29 34.74
CA THR A 11 -24.30 56.58 33.67
C THR A 11 -23.24 56.18 32.65
N PHE A 12 -23.21 54.90 32.30
CA PHE A 12 -22.75 54.30 31.03
C PHE A 12 -21.34 54.60 30.50
N LEU A 13 -20.55 53.52 30.40
CA LEU A 13 -19.91 53.11 29.15
C LEU A 13 -19.65 51.60 29.21
N ILE A 14 -20.62 50.83 28.73
CA ILE A 14 -20.46 49.40 28.42
C ILE A 14 -19.58 49.36 27.16
N LEU A 15 -18.30 49.04 27.34
CA LEU A 15 -17.41 48.75 26.22
C LEU A 15 -17.85 47.41 25.61
N PRO A 16 -18.17 47.32 24.29
CA PRO A 16 -18.47 46.05 23.68
C PRO A 16 -17.15 45.28 23.50
N PHE A 17 -16.89 44.33 24.39
CA PHE A 17 -15.79 43.39 24.26
C PHE A 17 -16.23 42.29 23.28
N CYS A 18 -16.21 42.61 21.99
CA CYS A 18 -16.40 41.64 20.92
C CYS A 18 -15.62 42.08 19.68
N ILE A 19 -15.09 41.10 18.98
CA ILE A 19 -14.36 41.16 17.70
C ILE A 19 -12.84 41.32 17.90
N GLY A 20 -12.18 40.19 18.16
CA GLY A 20 -10.72 40.15 18.15
C GLY A 20 -10.10 38.76 18.27
N PHE A 21 -10.79 37.67 17.95
CA PHE A 21 -10.18 36.34 17.81
C PHE A 21 -10.98 35.47 16.82
N LEU A 22 -10.95 35.87 15.55
CA LEU A 22 -11.14 34.95 14.42
C LEU A 22 -9.95 35.15 13.48
N LEU A 23 -8.74 34.89 14.00
CA LEU A 23 -7.63 34.55 13.12
C LEU A 23 -7.96 33.17 12.56
N ASN A 24 -8.41 33.19 11.31
CA ASN A 24 -8.44 32.05 10.40
C ASN A 24 -7.19 31.20 10.58
N CYS A 25 -7.30 30.08 11.32
CA CYS A 25 -6.52 28.90 10.99
C CYS A 25 -7.11 28.32 9.71
N LYS A 26 -6.83 28.96 8.57
CA LYS A 26 -6.79 28.24 7.31
C LYS A 26 -5.41 27.59 7.24
N SER A 27 -5.25 26.44 7.89
CA SER A 27 -4.30 25.44 7.41
C SER A 27 -5.05 24.46 6.52
N THR A 28 -5.71 24.98 5.49
CA THR A 28 -5.90 24.16 4.30
C THR A 28 -4.69 24.49 3.45
N GLU A 29 -3.61 23.74 3.62
CA GLU A 29 -2.70 23.61 2.48
C GLU A 29 -3.58 23.25 1.29
N GLU A 30 -3.40 23.97 0.20
CA GLU A 30 -4.10 23.68 -1.05
C GLU A 30 -3.82 22.20 -1.35
N PHE A 31 -4.88 21.40 -1.48
CA PHE A 31 -4.76 20.01 -1.88
C PHE A 31 -4.10 20.02 -3.26
N THR A 32 -2.78 19.77 -3.29
CA THR A 32 -2.08 19.68 -4.57
C THR A 32 -2.45 18.42 -5.30
N GLY A 33 -3.05 17.42 -4.61
CA GLY A 33 -3.69 16.22 -5.16
C GLY A 33 -2.79 15.27 -5.97
N PHE A 34 -1.64 15.75 -6.39
CA PHE A 34 -0.68 15.03 -7.19
C PHE A 34 0.42 14.54 -6.25
N SER A 35 0.55 13.22 -6.20
CA SER A 35 1.75 12.59 -5.65
C SER A 35 2.97 13.17 -6.38
N TYR A 36 4.05 13.44 -5.66
CA TYR A 36 5.30 13.89 -6.29
C TYR A 36 5.77 12.84 -7.31
N ASP A 37 5.88 13.25 -8.57
CA ASP A 37 6.46 12.42 -9.62
C ASP A 37 7.94 12.77 -9.80
N PRO A 38 8.85 11.76 -9.76
CA PRO A 38 10.25 12.01 -10.04
C PRO A 38 10.44 12.45 -11.51
N PRO A 39 11.55 13.13 -11.84
CA PRO A 39 11.88 13.45 -13.22
C PRO A 39 11.87 12.21 -14.12
N ASN A 40 11.34 12.36 -15.34
CA ASN A 40 11.24 11.28 -16.34
C ASN A 40 10.41 10.05 -15.90
N VAL A 41 9.42 10.23 -15.02
CA VAL A 41 8.53 9.13 -14.61
C VAL A 41 7.72 8.55 -15.77
N THR A 42 7.48 9.34 -16.83
CA THR A 42 6.75 8.91 -18.05
C THR A 42 7.64 8.20 -19.06
N ASP A 43 8.96 8.18 -18.86
CA ASP A 43 9.84 7.26 -19.58
C ASP A 43 9.72 5.88 -18.93
N THR A 44 8.99 5.00 -19.62
CA THR A 44 8.64 3.67 -19.16
C THR A 44 9.48 2.57 -19.83
N GLN A 45 10.62 2.93 -20.42
CA GLN A 45 11.63 1.94 -20.81
C GLN A 45 12.27 1.32 -19.56
N ASP A 46 12.82 0.11 -19.73
CA ASP A 46 13.46 -0.61 -18.63
C ASP A 46 14.61 0.21 -18.03
N LYS A 47 14.66 0.21 -16.70
CA LYS A 47 15.70 0.84 -15.90
C LYS A 47 16.42 -0.23 -15.10
N LYS A 48 17.67 0.02 -14.74
CA LYS A 48 18.42 -0.90 -13.88
C LYS A 48 17.72 -1.02 -12.52
N VAL A 49 17.46 -2.25 -12.10
CA VAL A 49 16.93 -2.60 -10.78
C VAL A 49 18.01 -3.27 -9.95
N GLN A 50 18.06 -2.92 -8.66
CA GLN A 50 18.85 -3.56 -7.63
C GLN A 50 18.01 -4.68 -7.01
N PRO A 51 18.40 -5.96 -7.23
CA PRO A 51 17.66 -7.07 -6.68
C PRO A 51 17.82 -7.17 -5.16
N GLN A 52 16.82 -7.72 -4.50
CA GLN A 52 16.88 -8.07 -3.08
C GLN A 52 17.79 -9.29 -2.89
N HIS A 53 18.91 -9.14 -2.19
CA HIS A 53 19.77 -10.27 -1.83
C HIS A 53 19.21 -11.00 -0.60
N ARG A 54 18.77 -12.25 -0.80
CA ARG A 54 18.21 -13.11 0.26
C ARG A 54 19.31 -13.59 1.21
N ARG A 55 19.21 -13.26 2.50
CA ARG A 55 20.21 -13.59 3.52
C ARG A 55 19.66 -13.48 4.94
N VAL A 56 20.37 -14.14 5.86
CA VAL A 56 20.28 -13.94 7.30
C VAL A 56 21.53 -13.18 7.74
N ILE A 57 21.36 -12.15 8.56
CA ILE A 57 22.45 -11.30 9.05
C ILE A 57 22.39 -11.24 10.57
N GLY A 58 23.50 -11.52 11.24
CA GLY A 58 23.64 -11.39 12.70
C GLY A 58 24.57 -10.24 13.05
N ALA A 59 24.24 -9.48 14.09
CA ALA A 59 25.07 -8.40 14.59
C ALA A 59 24.98 -8.26 16.12
N GLY A 60 26.02 -7.69 16.73
CA GLY A 60 26.04 -7.32 18.15
C GLY A 60 26.34 -8.48 19.11
N THR A 61 26.18 -8.21 20.40
CA THR A 61 26.34 -9.19 21.49
C THR A 61 25.38 -8.82 22.63
N PRO A 62 24.36 -9.64 22.96
CA PRO A 62 24.00 -10.90 22.30
C PRO A 62 23.67 -10.69 20.82
N THR A 63 23.84 -11.73 19.99
CA THR A 63 23.58 -11.59 18.56
C THR A 63 22.09 -11.37 18.34
N VAL A 64 21.76 -10.26 17.70
CA VAL A 64 20.45 -10.04 17.08
C VAL A 64 20.56 -10.45 15.63
N TRP A 65 19.58 -11.19 15.16
CA TRP A 65 19.52 -11.73 13.82
C TRP A 65 18.34 -11.12 13.07
N VAL A 66 18.54 -10.88 11.77
CA VAL A 66 17.46 -10.55 10.84
C VAL A 66 17.47 -11.49 9.66
N SER A 67 16.28 -11.78 9.12
CA SER A 67 16.09 -12.57 7.91
C SER A 67 15.18 -11.84 6.93
N ASN A 68 15.55 -11.91 5.65
CA ASN A 68 14.70 -11.48 4.55
C ASN A 68 14.38 -12.66 3.60
N ASN A 69 14.46 -13.90 4.09
CA ASN A 69 14.31 -15.13 3.31
C ASN A 69 12.85 -15.54 3.09
N PHE A 70 11.99 -14.60 2.70
CA PHE A 70 10.57 -14.86 2.39
C PHE A 70 10.03 -13.90 1.34
N GLU A 71 8.97 -14.28 0.63
CA GLU A 71 8.35 -13.44 -0.40
C GLU A 71 7.90 -12.09 0.15
N GLY A 72 8.19 -11.02 -0.60
CA GLY A 72 7.87 -9.66 -0.19
C GLY A 72 8.78 -9.08 0.90
N ALA A 73 9.79 -9.81 1.39
CA ALA A 73 10.77 -9.21 2.30
C ALA A 73 11.59 -8.09 1.62
N ARG A 74 11.91 -7.05 2.38
CA ARG A 74 12.83 -5.99 1.98
C ARG A 74 13.62 -5.50 3.18
N LEU A 75 14.90 -5.80 3.12
CA LEU A 75 15.96 -5.43 4.06
C LEU A 75 17.27 -5.55 3.28
N ASN A 76 18.01 -4.47 3.19
CA ASN A 76 19.25 -4.42 2.42
C ASN A 76 20.43 -4.78 3.31
N ASP A 77 20.51 -4.28 4.54
CA ASP A 77 21.61 -4.60 5.46
C ASP A 77 21.24 -4.43 6.94
N PHE A 78 22.10 -4.91 7.84
CA PHE A 78 21.87 -4.88 9.27
C PHE A 78 23.17 -4.79 10.09
N TYR A 79 23.22 -3.83 11.01
CA TYR A 79 24.41 -3.53 11.81
C TYR A 79 24.08 -3.24 13.27
N SER A 80 25.00 -3.57 14.18
CA SER A 80 24.96 -3.07 15.56
C SER A 80 25.59 -1.68 15.59
N VAL A 81 24.84 -0.72 16.14
CA VAL A 81 25.28 0.67 16.33
C VAL A 81 25.94 0.82 17.71
N ASN A 82 25.36 0.17 18.72
CA ASN A 82 25.88 0.05 20.08
C ASN A 82 25.22 -1.17 20.77
N GLU A 83 25.48 -1.37 22.06
CA GLU A 83 25.07 -2.54 22.84
C GLU A 83 23.59 -2.94 22.64
N ASN A 84 22.67 -1.97 22.59
CA ASN A 84 21.23 -2.23 22.48
C ASN A 84 20.57 -1.56 21.28
N THR A 85 21.35 -0.97 20.37
CA THR A 85 20.81 -0.29 19.18
C THR A 85 21.36 -0.93 17.92
N TYR A 86 20.45 -1.25 17.02
CA TYR A 86 20.73 -1.84 15.72
C TYR A 86 20.13 -0.99 14.63
N GLU A 87 20.69 -1.05 13.43
CA GLU A 87 20.22 -0.32 12.26
C GLU A 87 19.93 -1.28 11.12
N VAL A 88 18.73 -1.18 10.57
CA VAL A 88 18.28 -1.85 9.36
C VAL A 88 18.38 -0.86 8.22
N PHE A 89 19.18 -1.19 7.21
CA PHE A 89 19.30 -0.39 6.00
C PHE A 89 18.31 -0.87 4.95
N ILE A 90 17.55 0.05 4.35
CA ILE A 90 16.47 -0.25 3.42
C ILE A 90 16.63 0.65 2.20
N GLU A 91 16.66 0.06 1.01
CA GLU A 91 16.84 0.77 -0.24
C GLU A 91 15.74 0.40 -1.24
N PRO A 92 15.37 1.30 -2.16
CA PRO A 92 14.45 0.98 -3.23
C PRO A 92 15.10 0.07 -4.28
N GLU A 93 14.26 -0.56 -5.09
CA GLU A 93 14.63 -1.33 -6.27
C GLU A 93 15.41 -0.48 -7.27
N ASN A 94 15.12 0.81 -7.38
CA ASN A 94 15.92 1.78 -8.10
C ASN A 94 15.55 3.20 -7.66
N ALA A 95 16.31 4.18 -8.13
CA ALA A 95 16.07 5.60 -7.90
C ALA A 95 16.36 6.40 -9.18
N PRO A 96 15.75 7.59 -9.37
CA PRO A 96 14.78 8.25 -8.48
C PRO A 96 13.43 7.53 -8.44
N ILE A 97 12.72 7.66 -7.33
CA ILE A 97 11.45 6.97 -7.05
C ILE A 97 10.56 7.83 -6.14
N ASN A 98 9.24 7.70 -6.28
CA ASN A 98 8.31 8.31 -5.32
C ASN A 98 8.45 7.61 -3.95
N ASN A 99 8.41 8.40 -2.88
CA ASN A 99 8.67 7.94 -1.53
C ASN A 99 7.53 7.04 -0.97
N SER A 100 7.64 5.74 -1.24
CA SER A 100 6.78 4.69 -0.71
C SER A 100 7.62 3.53 -0.14
N PRO A 101 8.46 3.78 0.89
CA PRO A 101 9.44 2.80 1.31
C PRO A 101 8.79 1.55 1.91
N TRP A 102 9.06 0.42 1.26
CA TRP A 102 8.66 -0.89 1.74
C TRP A 102 9.77 -1.51 2.58
N PHE A 103 9.37 -2.15 3.68
CA PHE A 103 10.23 -3.02 4.47
C PHE A 103 9.43 -4.19 5.01
N ALA A 104 10.08 -5.33 5.09
CA ALA A 104 9.58 -6.52 5.77
C ALA A 104 10.77 -7.44 6.06
N PHE A 105 10.95 -7.84 7.31
CA PHE A 105 12.01 -8.75 7.74
C PHE A 105 11.63 -9.44 9.04
N GLU A 106 12.13 -10.66 9.23
CA GLU A 106 12.07 -11.34 10.52
C GLU A 106 13.23 -10.85 11.40
N ILE A 107 13.03 -10.82 12.71
CA ILE A 107 14.05 -10.43 13.69
C ILE A 107 13.93 -11.27 14.97
N TRP A 108 15.06 -11.70 15.52
CA TRP A 108 15.16 -12.47 16.77
C TRP A 108 16.51 -12.23 17.45
N SER A 109 16.71 -12.79 18.64
CA SER A 109 17.93 -12.67 19.42
C SER A 109 18.28 -14.00 20.08
N ASP A 110 19.58 -14.31 20.21
CA ASP A 110 20.04 -15.52 20.89
C ASP A 110 19.57 -15.60 22.36
N THR A 111 19.34 -14.45 22.98
CA THR A 111 18.85 -14.31 24.35
C THR A 111 17.73 -13.28 24.43
N SER A 112 16.85 -13.41 25.42
CA SER A 112 15.83 -12.40 25.69
C SER A 112 16.47 -11.03 25.93
N THR A 113 16.11 -10.03 25.14
CA THR A 113 16.67 -8.69 25.21
C THR A 113 15.66 -7.64 24.76
N THR A 114 15.83 -6.41 25.26
CA THR A 114 15.14 -5.24 24.73
C THR A 114 16.10 -4.47 23.83
N SER A 115 15.76 -4.34 22.55
CA SER A 115 16.62 -3.70 21.55
C SER A 115 15.90 -2.57 20.82
N TRP A 116 16.66 -1.55 20.43
CA TRP A 116 16.23 -0.45 19.60
C TRP A 116 16.63 -0.71 18.16
N ILE A 117 15.66 -0.79 17.25
CA ILE A 117 15.89 -1.06 15.84
C ILE A 117 15.60 0.21 15.04
N ARG A 118 16.61 0.81 14.43
CA ARG A 118 16.47 1.98 13.57
C ARG A 118 16.25 1.57 12.12
N LEU A 119 15.18 2.05 11.52
CA LEU A 119 14.87 1.87 10.10
C LEU A 119 15.46 3.06 9.32
N ASN A 120 16.50 2.79 8.54
CA ASN A 120 17.21 3.78 7.74
C ASN A 120 16.92 3.58 6.25
N TYR A 121 16.57 4.67 5.57
CA TYR A 121 16.06 4.64 4.20
C TYR A 121 17.00 5.39 3.25
N ASN A 122 17.63 4.66 2.32
CA ASN A 122 18.36 5.30 1.24
C ASN A 122 17.36 5.86 0.21
N ASN A 123 17.54 7.10 -0.23
CA ASN A 123 16.62 7.79 -1.17
C ASN A 123 15.16 7.90 -0.69
N GLY A 124 14.92 7.88 0.62
CA GLY A 124 13.56 7.94 1.16
C GLY A 124 13.46 8.52 2.56
N ARG A 125 12.26 8.42 3.12
CA ARG A 125 11.93 8.76 4.51
C ARG A 125 10.90 7.80 5.06
N HIS A 126 10.96 7.52 6.35
CA HIS A 126 9.96 6.69 7.02
C HIS A 126 8.53 7.16 6.70
N ARG A 127 7.62 6.21 6.50
CA ARG A 127 6.25 6.47 6.04
C ARG A 127 5.17 5.73 6.83
N TYR A 128 5.39 4.46 7.15
CA TYR A 128 4.35 3.58 7.65
C TYR A 128 4.56 3.26 9.13
N VAL A 129 3.51 3.36 9.94
CA VAL A 129 3.49 2.77 11.28
C VAL A 129 3.85 1.28 11.15
N PRO A 130 4.98 0.82 11.72
CA PRO A 130 5.39 -0.56 11.57
C PRO A 130 4.35 -1.52 12.14
N LYS A 131 4.29 -2.71 11.56
CA LYS A 131 3.49 -3.83 12.06
C LYS A 131 4.42 -4.91 12.58
N ILE A 132 3.98 -5.57 13.63
CA ILE A 132 4.61 -6.78 14.15
C ILE A 132 3.65 -7.94 13.95
N THR A 133 4.16 -9.05 13.41
CA THR A 133 3.42 -10.31 13.30
C THR A 133 4.08 -11.38 14.17
N ILE A 134 3.28 -11.99 15.04
CA ILE A 134 3.67 -13.09 15.92
C ILE A 134 2.58 -14.16 15.82
N ASN A 135 2.93 -15.42 15.54
CA ASN A 135 1.98 -16.53 15.41
C ASN A 135 0.76 -16.16 14.56
N ASP A 136 1.01 -15.65 13.34
CA ASP A 136 0.00 -15.18 12.36
C ASP A 136 -0.85 -13.96 12.77
N SER A 137 -0.71 -13.49 14.00
CA SER A 137 -1.42 -12.31 14.51
C SER A 137 -0.60 -11.06 14.22
N THR A 138 -1.18 -10.11 13.49
CA THR A 138 -0.50 -8.86 13.10
C THR A 138 -1.10 -7.67 13.84
N TYR A 139 -0.25 -6.85 14.45
CA TYR A 139 -0.64 -5.64 15.17
C TYR A 139 0.24 -4.46 14.79
N SER A 140 -0.31 -3.25 14.90
CA SER A 140 0.47 -2.01 14.72
C SER A 140 1.35 -1.79 15.95
N VAL A 141 2.56 -1.29 15.73
CA VAL A 141 3.42 -0.84 16.84
C VAL A 141 2.80 0.36 17.51
N GLU A 142 2.75 0.33 18.85
CA GLU A 142 2.36 1.47 19.67
C GLU A 142 3.39 2.60 19.50
N MET A 143 2.92 3.78 19.09
CA MET A 143 3.82 4.89 18.72
C MET A 143 4.69 5.41 19.88
N GLU A 144 4.27 5.20 21.13
CA GLU A 144 5.10 5.47 22.33
C GLU A 144 6.38 4.62 22.40
N ASN A 145 6.41 3.48 21.71
CA ASN A 145 7.59 2.62 21.58
C ASN A 145 8.44 2.99 20.36
N THR A 146 8.25 4.17 19.80
CA THR A 146 8.96 4.64 18.62
C THR A 146 9.54 6.03 18.80
N LEU A 147 10.63 6.32 18.10
CA LEU A 147 11.30 7.62 18.05
C LEU A 147 11.55 7.98 16.59
N TYR A 148 10.82 8.99 16.09
CA TYR A 148 11.05 9.52 14.75
C TYR A 148 12.06 10.67 14.79
N ASP A 149 13.11 10.57 13.98
CA ASP A 149 14.10 11.62 13.80
C ASP A 149 13.79 12.40 12.52
N THR A 150 13.46 13.69 12.64
CA THR A 150 13.09 14.54 11.51
C THR A 150 14.28 14.93 10.63
N ILE A 151 15.51 14.88 11.16
CA ILE A 151 16.74 15.24 10.44
C ILE A 151 17.15 14.07 9.55
N SER A 152 17.32 12.88 10.15
CA SER A 152 17.67 11.67 9.40
C SER A 152 16.48 11.03 8.70
N LYS A 153 15.25 11.44 9.05
CA LYS A 153 13.98 10.91 8.53
C LYS A 153 13.82 9.40 8.76
N THR A 154 14.39 8.92 9.86
CA THR A 154 14.39 7.52 10.28
C THR A 154 13.40 7.30 11.44
N LEU A 155 12.97 6.06 11.62
CA LEU A 155 12.19 5.64 12.79
C LEU A 155 13.00 4.62 13.59
N THR A 156 13.15 4.83 14.89
CA THR A 156 13.69 3.82 15.81
C THR A 156 12.56 3.20 16.61
N LEU A 157 12.44 1.88 16.60
CA LEU A 157 11.41 1.12 17.32
C LEU A 157 12.04 0.30 18.46
N LYS A 158 11.39 0.28 19.61
CA LYS A 158 11.78 -0.57 20.75
C LYS A 158 11.10 -1.93 20.62
N LEU A 159 11.88 -3.01 20.60
CA LEU A 159 11.40 -4.39 20.49
C LEU A 159 11.87 -5.23 21.68
N GLN A 160 10.99 -6.12 22.13
CA GLN A 160 11.39 -7.25 22.96
C GLN A 160 11.70 -8.43 22.02
N LEU A 161 12.93 -8.90 22.04
CA LEU A 161 13.39 -10.00 21.21
C LEU A 161 13.67 -11.23 22.07
N SER A 162 13.37 -12.40 21.54
CA SER A 162 13.71 -13.71 22.09
C SER A 162 14.26 -14.59 20.96
N GLN A 163 14.44 -15.89 21.23
CA GLN A 163 14.83 -16.86 20.21
C GLN A 163 13.73 -17.10 19.16
N ASP A 164 12.48 -16.76 19.49
CA ASP A 164 11.35 -16.89 18.58
C ASP A 164 11.32 -15.69 17.62
N PRO A 165 11.42 -15.90 16.30
CA PRO A 165 11.35 -14.81 15.34
C PRO A 165 10.00 -14.11 15.31
N ILE A 166 10.06 -12.78 15.21
CA ILE A 166 8.90 -11.93 14.93
C ILE A 166 9.10 -11.28 13.56
N LEU A 167 8.02 -11.04 12.82
CA LEU A 167 8.07 -10.30 11.56
C LEU A 167 7.79 -8.82 11.82
N VAL A 168 8.66 -7.94 11.33
CA VAL A 168 8.49 -6.49 11.33
C VAL A 168 8.30 -6.00 9.90
N SER A 169 7.21 -5.28 9.61
CA SER A 169 6.90 -4.84 8.25
C SER A 169 6.18 -3.50 8.15
N ALA A 170 6.22 -2.88 6.97
CA ALA A 170 5.54 -1.63 6.68
C ALA A 170 4.01 -1.78 6.67
N GLN A 171 3.52 -2.89 6.10
CA GLN A 171 2.13 -3.30 6.10
C GLN A 171 2.05 -4.82 6.18
N ARG A 172 0.84 -5.39 6.17
CA ARG A 172 0.65 -6.84 6.09
C ARG A 172 1.37 -7.37 4.84
N VAL A 173 2.22 -8.37 5.03
CA VAL A 173 2.91 -9.05 3.93
C VAL A 173 1.92 -9.96 3.21
N SER A 174 1.94 -9.95 1.88
CA SER A 174 1.17 -10.85 1.03
C SER A 174 2.15 -11.71 0.25
N SER A 175 2.03 -13.02 0.38
CA SER A 175 2.78 -14.03 -0.38
C SER A 175 1.95 -14.55 -1.56
N SER A 176 2.61 -15.26 -2.47
CA SER A 176 1.98 -16.05 -3.52
C SER A 176 0.94 -17.02 -2.95
N GLU A 177 1.23 -17.64 -1.80
CA GLU A 177 0.30 -18.53 -1.10
C GLU A 177 -0.98 -17.80 -0.66
N THR A 178 -0.85 -16.68 0.06
CA THR A 178 -2.03 -15.91 0.51
C THR A 178 -2.89 -15.39 -0.64
N TYR A 179 -2.27 -15.12 -1.79
CA TYR A 179 -2.99 -14.72 -3.00
C TYR A 179 -3.67 -15.92 -3.66
N ASN A 180 -2.98 -17.05 -3.82
CA ASN A 180 -3.55 -18.25 -4.42
C ASN A 180 -4.71 -18.82 -3.61
N ASN A 181 -4.62 -18.83 -2.27
CA ASN A 181 -5.73 -19.26 -1.42
C ASN A 181 -7.00 -18.41 -1.66
N TRP A 182 -6.82 -17.09 -1.77
CA TRP A 182 -7.94 -16.19 -2.11
C TRP A 182 -8.50 -16.45 -3.52
N LEU A 183 -7.64 -16.73 -4.50
CA LEU A 183 -8.10 -17.09 -5.84
C LEU A 183 -8.92 -18.39 -5.82
N GLU A 184 -8.49 -19.40 -5.06
CA GLU A 184 -9.22 -20.66 -4.90
C GLU A 184 -10.60 -20.45 -4.28
N GLU A 185 -10.71 -19.59 -3.26
CA GLU A 185 -11.99 -19.19 -2.67
C GLU A 185 -12.90 -18.54 -3.72
N MET A 186 -12.38 -17.61 -4.53
CA MET A 186 -13.17 -16.94 -5.56
C MET A 186 -13.59 -17.89 -6.68
N LEU A 187 -12.73 -18.85 -7.04
CA LEU A 187 -13.00 -19.86 -8.08
C LEU A 187 -13.98 -20.96 -7.63
N ALA A 188 -14.33 -21.02 -6.33
CA ALA A 188 -15.40 -21.88 -5.86
C ALA A 188 -16.79 -21.44 -6.37
N HIS A 189 -16.93 -20.19 -6.82
CA HIS A 189 -18.14 -19.68 -7.46
C HIS A 189 -18.18 -20.10 -8.94
N ASN A 190 -19.26 -20.76 -9.37
CA ASN A 190 -19.41 -21.28 -10.74
C ASN A 190 -19.46 -20.20 -11.84
N PHE A 191 -19.80 -18.96 -11.47
CA PHE A 191 -19.83 -17.79 -12.35
C PHE A 191 -18.50 -17.00 -12.35
N VAL A 192 -17.48 -17.50 -11.65
CA VAL A 192 -16.13 -16.93 -11.63
C VAL A 192 -15.19 -17.83 -12.41
N SER A 193 -14.38 -17.22 -13.28
CA SER A 193 -13.34 -17.93 -14.04
C SER A 193 -12.00 -17.19 -13.96
N GLN A 194 -10.91 -17.92 -14.15
CA GLN A 194 -9.56 -17.36 -14.16
C GLN A 194 -8.87 -17.68 -15.49
N THR A 195 -8.19 -16.68 -16.06
CA THR A 195 -7.33 -16.85 -17.23
C THR A 195 -5.97 -16.20 -16.97
N THR A 196 -4.89 -16.83 -17.46
CA THR A 196 -3.58 -16.16 -17.53
C THR A 196 -3.54 -15.32 -18.80
N ILE A 197 -3.46 -13.99 -18.66
CA ILE A 197 -3.50 -13.03 -19.78
C ILE A 197 -2.11 -12.68 -20.32
N GLY A 198 -1.06 -13.10 -19.62
CA GLY A 198 0.32 -12.81 -19.94
C GLY A 198 1.24 -13.15 -18.77
N TYR A 199 2.49 -12.72 -18.88
CA TYR A 199 3.51 -12.94 -17.86
C TYR A 199 4.20 -11.62 -17.54
N SER A 200 4.57 -11.45 -16.27
CA SER A 200 5.36 -10.31 -15.80
C SER A 200 6.80 -10.35 -16.33
N LYS A 201 7.58 -9.32 -16.01
CA LYS A 201 8.98 -9.23 -16.44
C LYS A 201 9.84 -10.43 -16.04
N LEU A 202 9.61 -10.99 -14.86
CA LEU A 202 10.31 -12.18 -14.33
C LEU A 202 9.57 -13.49 -14.62
N GLY A 203 8.52 -13.46 -15.45
CA GLY A 203 7.83 -14.66 -15.92
C GLY A 203 6.73 -15.17 -14.99
N ASN A 204 6.26 -14.39 -14.02
CA ASN A 204 5.13 -14.77 -13.18
C ASN A 204 3.80 -14.54 -13.92
N PRO A 205 2.80 -15.44 -13.78
CA PRO A 205 1.54 -15.32 -14.51
C PRO A 205 0.72 -14.12 -14.03
N ILE A 206 0.24 -13.33 -14.97
CA ILE A 206 -0.72 -12.25 -14.72
C ILE A 206 -2.11 -12.82 -14.95
N LYS A 207 -2.94 -12.75 -13.91
CA LYS A 207 -4.24 -13.42 -13.87
C LYS A 207 -5.36 -12.40 -14.05
N GLU A 208 -6.31 -12.73 -14.93
CA GLU A 208 -7.63 -12.13 -14.97
C GLU A 208 -8.60 -13.04 -14.20
N LEU A 209 -9.41 -12.44 -13.32
CA LEU A 209 -10.64 -13.03 -12.81
C LEU A 209 -11.83 -12.42 -13.52
N MET A 210 -12.67 -13.25 -14.12
CA MET A 210 -13.91 -12.81 -14.76
C MET A 210 -15.12 -13.31 -13.97
N ILE A 211 -16.05 -12.40 -13.64
CA ILE A 211 -17.38 -12.70 -13.12
C ILE A 211 -18.37 -12.55 -14.28
N ASP A 212 -19.08 -13.61 -14.64
CA ASP A 212 -20.13 -13.58 -15.67
C ASP A 212 -21.29 -14.50 -15.28
N GLU A 213 -22.42 -13.89 -14.92
CA GLU A 213 -23.70 -14.56 -14.68
C GLU A 213 -24.79 -13.96 -15.62
N THR A 214 -24.35 -13.32 -16.70
CA THR A 214 -25.23 -12.58 -17.62
C THR A 214 -25.89 -13.49 -18.65
N GLU A 215 -27.04 -13.05 -19.17
CA GLU A 215 -27.74 -13.79 -20.22
C GLU A 215 -27.04 -13.61 -21.58
N HIS A 216 -26.74 -14.73 -22.24
CA HIS A 216 -26.12 -14.73 -23.56
C HIS A 216 -26.97 -14.00 -24.61
N GLY A 217 -26.30 -13.27 -25.51
CA GLY A 217 -26.94 -12.58 -26.64
C GLY A 217 -27.62 -11.25 -26.28
N LYS A 218 -27.57 -10.82 -25.02
CA LYS A 218 -27.99 -9.48 -24.61
C LYS A 218 -26.81 -8.52 -24.52
N GLN A 219 -27.11 -7.23 -24.66
CA GLN A 219 -26.14 -6.20 -24.34
C GLN A 219 -25.94 -6.16 -22.82
N VAL A 220 -24.68 -6.22 -22.39
CA VAL A 220 -24.29 -6.25 -20.98
C VAL A 220 -23.27 -5.18 -20.65
N GLY A 221 -23.30 -4.70 -19.41
CA GLY A 221 -22.29 -3.80 -18.90
C GLY A 221 -20.99 -4.52 -18.59
N VAL A 222 -19.86 -3.84 -18.70
CA VAL A 222 -18.55 -4.33 -18.25
C VAL A 222 -17.98 -3.35 -17.23
N LEU A 223 -17.60 -3.89 -16.08
CA LEU A 223 -16.84 -3.22 -15.03
C LEU A 223 -15.42 -3.77 -15.01
N ILE A 224 -14.43 -2.89 -15.10
CA ILE A 224 -13.01 -3.25 -15.02
C ILE A 224 -12.51 -2.95 -13.61
N LEU A 225 -11.85 -3.91 -12.97
CA LEU A 225 -11.21 -3.73 -11.67
C LEU A 225 -9.72 -4.01 -11.80
N MET A 226 -8.89 -3.12 -11.29
CA MET A 226 -7.45 -3.25 -11.28
C MET A 226 -6.92 -2.94 -9.89
N SER A 227 -5.88 -3.64 -9.47
CA SER A 227 -5.20 -3.27 -8.24
C SER A 227 -3.74 -3.67 -8.24
N ARG A 228 -3.01 -3.15 -7.25
CA ARG A 228 -1.64 -3.54 -6.94
C ARG A 228 -0.64 -3.25 -8.05
N GLN A 229 -0.81 -2.15 -8.78
CA GLN A 229 0.24 -1.63 -9.65
C GLN A 229 1.49 -1.23 -8.83
N HIS A 230 1.28 -0.67 -7.63
CA HIS A 230 2.34 -0.37 -6.68
C HIS A 230 2.41 -1.42 -5.57
N PRO A 231 3.57 -2.06 -5.35
CA PRO A 231 3.73 -3.13 -4.36
C PRO A 231 3.41 -2.77 -2.89
N PRO A 232 3.72 -1.58 -2.35
CA PRO A 232 3.45 -1.31 -0.92
C PRO A 232 2.00 -0.91 -0.62
N GLU A 233 1.14 -0.78 -1.63
CA GLU A 233 -0.23 -0.24 -1.48
C GLU A 233 -1.23 -1.32 -1.03
N VAL A 234 -1.02 -1.81 0.20
CA VAL A 234 -1.70 -3.00 0.75
C VAL A 234 -3.16 -2.72 1.07
N SER A 235 -3.49 -1.51 1.52
CA SER A 235 -4.89 -1.18 1.82
C SER A 235 -5.76 -1.16 0.55
N GLY A 236 -5.26 -0.61 -0.56
CA GLY A 236 -5.97 -0.61 -1.84
C GLY A 236 -6.21 -2.04 -2.35
N TYR A 237 -5.21 -2.91 -2.21
CA TYR A 237 -5.33 -4.33 -2.55
C TYR A 237 -6.44 -5.06 -1.77
N TYR A 238 -6.48 -4.91 -0.45
CA TYR A 238 -7.54 -5.53 0.35
C TYR A 238 -8.90 -4.91 0.08
N ALA A 239 -8.98 -3.59 -0.17
CA ALA A 239 -10.22 -2.96 -0.60
C ALA A 239 -10.74 -3.55 -1.93
N ALA A 240 -9.87 -3.77 -2.91
CA ALA A 240 -10.22 -4.42 -4.17
C ALA A 240 -10.74 -5.84 -3.96
N ARG A 241 -10.10 -6.61 -3.06
CA ARG A 241 -10.53 -7.97 -2.69
C ARG A 241 -11.90 -7.98 -2.04
N TYR A 242 -12.13 -7.16 -1.01
CA TYR A 242 -13.43 -7.05 -0.36
C TYR A 242 -14.53 -6.59 -1.31
N PHE A 243 -14.20 -5.68 -2.24
CA PHE A 243 -15.14 -5.25 -3.27
C PHE A 243 -15.51 -6.39 -4.23
N PHE A 244 -14.52 -7.19 -4.67
CA PHE A 244 -14.76 -8.38 -5.48
C PHE A 244 -15.60 -9.43 -4.72
N GLU A 245 -15.27 -9.70 -3.45
CA GLU A 245 -16.00 -10.61 -2.57
C GLU A 245 -17.46 -10.18 -2.36
N GLU A 246 -17.73 -8.86 -2.24
CA GLU A 246 -19.10 -8.37 -2.17
C GLU A 246 -19.84 -8.63 -3.49
N ILE A 247 -19.20 -8.42 -4.64
CA ILE A 247 -19.83 -8.71 -5.94
C ILE A 247 -20.14 -10.20 -6.10
N THR A 248 -19.31 -11.10 -5.56
CA THR A 248 -19.55 -12.56 -5.60
C THR A 248 -20.50 -13.04 -4.49
N SER A 249 -20.94 -12.16 -3.59
CA SER A 249 -21.80 -12.51 -2.46
C SER A 249 -23.20 -12.98 -2.89
N ASN A 250 -23.92 -13.58 -1.94
CA ASN A 250 -25.30 -14.04 -2.13
C ASN A 250 -26.36 -12.94 -1.87
N SER A 251 -25.92 -11.70 -1.64
CA SER A 251 -26.83 -10.58 -1.44
C SER A 251 -27.72 -10.37 -2.68
N GLU A 252 -28.93 -9.87 -2.46
CA GLU A 252 -29.86 -9.59 -3.56
C GLU A 252 -29.28 -8.53 -4.51
N LEU A 253 -28.59 -7.52 -3.97
CA LEU A 253 -27.93 -6.49 -4.75
C LEU A 253 -26.82 -7.07 -5.64
N SER A 254 -25.99 -7.95 -5.11
CA SER A 254 -24.88 -8.57 -5.85
C SER A 254 -25.39 -9.49 -6.96
N LYS A 255 -26.46 -10.26 -6.72
CA LYS A 255 -27.12 -11.08 -7.76
C LYS A 255 -27.69 -10.20 -8.87
N GLN A 256 -28.39 -9.12 -8.51
CA GLN A 256 -28.91 -8.16 -9.49
C GLN A 256 -27.79 -7.53 -10.31
N PHE A 257 -26.68 -7.14 -9.68
CA PHE A 257 -25.52 -6.60 -10.35
C PHE A 257 -24.92 -7.60 -11.36
N ARG A 258 -24.64 -8.85 -10.95
CA ARG A 258 -24.05 -9.88 -11.83
C ARG A 258 -24.96 -10.30 -12.99
N SER A 259 -26.27 -10.11 -12.87
CA SER A 259 -27.22 -10.35 -13.97
C SER A 259 -27.11 -9.30 -15.10
N GLN A 260 -26.49 -8.15 -14.83
CA GLN A 260 -26.39 -7.02 -15.77
C GLN A 260 -24.95 -6.69 -16.17
N PHE A 261 -23.98 -7.03 -15.33
CA PHE A 261 -22.58 -6.69 -15.50
C PHE A 261 -21.69 -7.91 -15.52
N ILE A 262 -20.74 -7.88 -16.45
CA ILE A 262 -19.52 -8.68 -16.40
C ILE A 262 -18.46 -7.88 -15.66
N VAL A 263 -17.73 -8.55 -14.78
CA VAL A 263 -16.56 -7.95 -14.13
C VAL A 263 -15.31 -8.59 -14.68
N LYS A 264 -14.39 -7.78 -15.21
CA LYS A 264 -13.02 -8.22 -15.53
C LYS A 264 -12.07 -7.61 -14.52
N SER A 265 -11.47 -8.45 -13.69
CA SER A 265 -10.62 -8.05 -12.57
C SER A 265 -9.18 -8.50 -12.77
N TYR A 266 -8.25 -7.59 -12.51
CA TYR A 266 -6.80 -7.80 -12.54
C TYR A 266 -6.25 -7.53 -11.13
N PRO A 267 -6.41 -8.48 -10.19
CA PRO A 267 -6.21 -8.21 -8.77
C PRO A 267 -4.75 -8.07 -8.35
N LEU A 268 -3.79 -8.49 -9.18
CA LEU A 268 -2.36 -8.39 -8.88
C LEU A 268 -1.56 -8.13 -10.15
N ILE A 269 -1.47 -6.85 -10.56
CA ILE A 269 -0.76 -6.46 -11.78
C ILE A 269 0.77 -6.56 -11.58
N ASN A 270 1.29 -6.04 -10.47
CA ASN A 270 2.74 -6.03 -10.19
C ASN A 270 3.18 -7.18 -9.27
N ILE A 271 2.98 -8.42 -9.72
CA ILE A 271 3.39 -9.62 -8.99
C ILE A 271 4.90 -9.61 -8.67
N ASP A 272 5.75 -9.23 -9.63
CA ASP A 272 7.20 -9.24 -9.44
C ASP A 272 7.64 -8.27 -8.34
N GLY A 273 7.14 -7.04 -8.37
CA GLY A 273 7.46 -6.04 -7.37
C GLY A 273 6.97 -6.43 -5.98
N VAL A 274 5.78 -7.07 -5.88
CA VAL A 274 5.27 -7.60 -4.61
C VAL A 274 6.18 -8.69 -4.05
N LEU A 275 6.55 -9.69 -4.85
CA LEU A 275 7.38 -10.81 -4.37
C LEU A 275 8.82 -10.39 -4.02
N ASN A 276 9.33 -9.32 -4.63
CA ASN A 276 10.67 -8.78 -4.39
C ASN A 276 10.71 -7.61 -3.38
N GLY A 277 9.56 -7.27 -2.77
CA GLY A 277 9.49 -6.21 -1.75
C GLY A 277 9.84 -4.82 -2.30
N HIS A 278 9.46 -4.50 -3.53
CA HIS A 278 9.72 -3.21 -4.14
C HIS A 278 8.95 -2.07 -3.46
N TRP A 279 9.47 -0.86 -3.59
CA TRP A 279 8.87 0.37 -3.07
C TRP A 279 7.80 0.91 -4.01
N ARG A 280 7.88 0.66 -5.32
CA ARG A 280 6.85 1.17 -6.25
C ARG A 280 6.79 0.48 -7.61
N HIS A 281 7.96 0.22 -8.19
CA HIS A 281 8.13 -0.17 -9.56
C HIS A 281 8.03 -1.69 -9.75
N ASN A 282 7.80 -2.12 -11.00
CA ASN A 282 7.93 -3.53 -11.38
C ASN A 282 9.40 -3.96 -11.46
N ALA A 283 9.66 -5.19 -11.90
CA ALA A 283 11.02 -5.68 -12.10
C ALA A 283 11.76 -5.07 -13.30
N GLY A 284 11.08 -4.30 -14.16
CA GLY A 284 11.69 -3.40 -15.14
C GLY A 284 12.11 -2.05 -14.56
N GLY A 285 11.86 -1.79 -13.28
CA GLY A 285 12.21 -0.52 -12.64
C GLY A 285 11.31 0.64 -13.06
N VAL A 286 10.09 0.34 -13.51
CA VAL A 286 9.11 1.30 -14.03
C VAL A 286 7.86 1.37 -13.14
N ASP A 287 7.34 2.57 -12.97
CA ASP A 287 6.01 2.82 -12.41
C ASP A 287 4.95 2.37 -13.42
N LEU A 288 4.27 1.25 -13.14
CA LEU A 288 3.24 0.71 -14.04
C LEU A 288 2.10 1.69 -14.26
N ASN A 289 1.79 2.55 -13.27
CA ASN A 289 0.74 3.56 -13.38
C ASN A 289 1.19 4.79 -14.20
N ARG A 290 2.32 4.72 -14.91
CA ARG A 290 2.74 5.67 -15.95
C ARG A 290 2.86 5.02 -17.33
N ASP A 291 2.62 3.72 -17.44
CA ASP A 291 2.85 2.95 -18.67
C ASP A 291 1.58 2.66 -19.49
N TRP A 292 0.44 3.26 -19.12
CA TRP A 292 -0.85 3.10 -19.81
C TRP A 292 -0.97 3.85 -21.15
N THR A 293 0.09 4.50 -21.62
CA THR A 293 0.15 5.14 -22.94
C THR A 293 1.00 4.34 -23.93
N ASN A 294 2.25 4.06 -23.55
CA ASN A 294 3.20 3.39 -24.44
C ASN A 294 3.15 1.87 -24.30
N PHE A 295 2.70 1.37 -23.15
CA PHE A 295 2.71 -0.04 -22.81
C PHE A 295 4.08 -0.63 -23.12
N ASN A 296 5.13 -0.14 -22.49
CA ASN A 296 6.49 -0.68 -22.66
C ASN A 296 6.71 -1.92 -21.78
N GLN A 297 5.99 -2.01 -20.65
CA GLN A 297 6.11 -3.09 -19.68
C GLN A 297 5.17 -4.25 -20.01
N PRO A 298 5.59 -5.51 -19.76
CA PRO A 298 4.77 -6.67 -20.09
C PRO A 298 3.47 -6.72 -19.28
N GLU A 299 3.45 -6.18 -18.05
CA GLU A 299 2.28 -6.22 -17.18
C GLU A 299 1.11 -5.40 -17.72
N THR A 300 1.35 -4.16 -18.11
CA THR A 300 0.34 -3.27 -18.69
C THR A 300 -0.07 -3.71 -20.09
N LYS A 301 0.87 -4.21 -20.91
CA LYS A 301 0.57 -4.82 -22.23
C LYS A 301 -0.43 -5.97 -22.09
N ALA A 302 -0.22 -6.88 -21.13
CA ALA A 302 -1.09 -8.03 -20.93
C ALA A 302 -2.53 -7.60 -20.59
N VAL A 303 -2.70 -6.62 -19.71
CA VAL A 303 -4.03 -6.09 -19.35
C VAL A 303 -4.66 -5.36 -20.54
N ARG A 304 -3.92 -4.52 -21.26
CA ARG A 304 -4.40 -3.89 -22.50
C ARG A 304 -4.91 -4.93 -23.49
N ASP A 305 -4.11 -5.94 -23.80
CA ASP A 305 -4.43 -6.94 -24.82
C ASP A 305 -5.64 -7.80 -24.41
N ALA A 306 -5.84 -8.03 -23.10
CA ALA A 306 -7.04 -8.69 -22.57
C ALA A 306 -8.31 -7.84 -22.67
N LEU A 307 -8.17 -6.51 -22.70
CA LEU A 307 -9.29 -5.56 -22.78
C LEU A 307 -9.63 -5.13 -24.21
N LEU A 308 -8.66 -5.09 -25.13
CA LEU A 308 -8.86 -4.66 -26.52
C LEU A 308 -10.04 -5.36 -27.23
N PRO A 309 -10.30 -6.67 -27.05
CA PRO A 309 -11.45 -7.33 -27.68
C PRO A 309 -12.81 -6.71 -27.31
N LEU A 310 -12.92 -6.02 -26.17
CA LEU A 310 -14.17 -5.35 -25.77
C LEU A 310 -14.53 -4.17 -26.69
N LEU A 311 -13.57 -3.60 -27.41
CA LEU A 311 -13.83 -2.51 -28.36
C LEU A 311 -14.59 -3.00 -29.61
N GLU A 312 -14.43 -4.26 -29.95
CA GLU A 312 -14.99 -4.87 -31.16
C GLU A 312 -16.29 -5.66 -30.88
N ASP A 313 -16.67 -5.82 -29.61
CA ASP A 313 -17.88 -6.55 -29.21
C ASP A 313 -19.06 -5.59 -28.98
N PRO A 314 -20.02 -5.48 -29.92
CA PRO A 314 -21.16 -4.57 -29.80
C PRO A 314 -22.13 -4.95 -28.66
N LEU A 315 -22.04 -6.16 -28.11
CA LEU A 315 -22.85 -6.60 -26.98
C LEU A 315 -22.21 -6.24 -25.63
N LYS A 316 -20.96 -5.77 -25.61
CA LYS A 316 -20.26 -5.38 -24.38
C LYS A 316 -20.10 -3.88 -24.34
N LYS A 317 -20.60 -3.26 -23.27
CA LYS A 317 -20.39 -1.84 -23.03
C LYS A 317 -19.58 -1.65 -21.77
N VAL A 318 -18.34 -1.18 -21.92
CA VAL A 318 -17.53 -0.75 -20.78
C VAL A 318 -18.18 0.49 -20.17
N TYR A 319 -18.63 0.37 -18.92
CA TYR A 319 -19.24 1.48 -18.19
C TYR A 319 -18.23 2.20 -17.30
N TYR A 320 -17.32 1.45 -16.70
CA TYR A 320 -16.42 1.99 -15.70
C TYR A 320 -15.17 1.11 -15.53
N GLY A 321 -14.04 1.75 -15.23
CA GLY A 321 -12.85 1.11 -14.67
C GLY A 321 -12.54 1.67 -13.29
N ILE A 322 -12.05 0.82 -12.39
CA ILE A 322 -11.62 1.21 -11.04
C ILE A 322 -10.22 0.67 -10.81
N ASP A 323 -9.29 1.55 -10.48
CA ASP A 323 -7.93 1.19 -10.07
C ASP A 323 -7.72 1.48 -8.58
N PHE A 324 -7.50 0.42 -7.81
CA PHE A 324 -7.40 0.49 -6.36
C PHE A 324 -5.96 0.75 -5.91
N HIS A 325 -5.78 1.92 -5.32
CA HIS A 325 -4.52 2.42 -4.77
C HIS A 325 -4.60 2.72 -3.26
N SER A 326 -3.45 2.99 -2.64
CA SER A 326 -3.37 3.48 -1.25
C SER A 326 -2.87 4.92 -1.21
N THR A 327 -3.69 5.84 -0.69
CA THR A 327 -3.24 7.21 -0.37
C THR A 327 -3.48 7.53 1.10
N ASN A 328 -3.12 8.74 1.55
CA ASN A 328 -3.41 9.19 2.91
C ASN A 328 -4.90 9.53 3.12
N GLU A 329 -5.67 9.58 2.03
CA GLU A 329 -7.09 9.90 2.02
C GLU A 329 -7.86 8.85 1.21
N ASN A 330 -9.16 8.72 1.48
CA ASN A 330 -10.04 7.85 0.70
C ASN A 330 -10.43 8.61 -0.58
N ILE A 331 -9.71 8.37 -1.66
CA ILE A 331 -9.96 9.02 -2.94
C ILE A 331 -10.44 7.97 -3.95
N PHE A 332 -11.53 8.29 -4.65
CA PHE A 332 -12.10 7.45 -5.70
C PHE A 332 -11.89 8.12 -7.06
N TYR A 333 -11.03 7.55 -7.89
CA TYR A 333 -10.77 8.04 -9.25
C TYR A 333 -11.44 7.11 -10.27
N PRO A 334 -12.29 7.63 -11.17
CA PRO A 334 -12.62 6.95 -12.42
C PRO A 334 -11.36 6.82 -13.28
N ILE A 335 -11.21 5.70 -13.99
CA ILE A 335 -10.22 5.52 -15.06
C ILE A 335 -10.88 5.22 -16.41
#